data_AF-A0ABD5JIE1-F1
#
_entry.id   AF-A0ABD5JIE1-F1
#
_cell.length_a   1.000
_cell.length_b   1.000
_cell.length_c   1.000
_cell.angle_alpha   90.00
_cell.angle_beta   90.00
_cell.angle_gamma   90.00
#
_symmetry.space_group_name_H-M   'P 1'
#
loop_
_entity.id
_entity.type
_entity.pdbx_description
1 polymer ?
#
loop_
_entity_poly.entity_id
_entity_poly.type
_entity_poly.pdbx_seq_one_letter_code
_entity_poly.pdbx_strand_id
1 'polypeptide(L)'
;MTSLGLTSESNPLTPARRPRRTFEQTVQLLELFLHREGRAPAAREAIRVDGDTVKIGAWLAKACTKHSSGQLPEEHVSLVAALFDGDWTAEDAVPAVLA
;
A
#
# COMPACT_ATOMS: atom_id res chain seq x y z
N MET A 1 -43.10 17.63 -22.37
CA MET A 1 -41.71 17.35 -22.81
C MET A 1 -40.81 18.36 -22.14
N THR A 2 -40.23 18.01 -20.99
CA THR A 2 -39.44 18.94 -20.16
C THR A 2 -37.97 18.78 -20.55
N SER A 3 -37.40 19.83 -21.15
CA SER A 3 -36.00 19.90 -21.53
C SER A 3 -35.15 20.11 -20.26
N LEU A 4 -34.30 19.14 -19.92
CA LEU A 4 -33.31 19.26 -18.85
C LEU A 4 -32.21 20.21 -19.33
N GLY A 5 -32.28 21.46 -18.88
CA GLY A 5 -31.22 22.46 -19.04
C GLY A 5 -29.99 22.06 -18.24
N LEU A 6 -29.14 21.22 -18.83
CA LEU A 6 -27.77 20.99 -18.37
C LEU A 6 -26.93 22.17 -18.89
N THR A 7 -26.83 23.24 -18.11
CA THR A 7 -25.84 24.29 -18.37
C THR A 7 -24.45 23.76 -18.04
N SER A 8 -23.50 23.91 -18.98
CA SER A 8 -22.11 23.44 -18.86
C SER A 8 -21.27 24.16 -17.79
N GLU A 9 -21.87 25.00 -16.94
CA GLU A 9 -21.16 25.90 -16.02
C GLU A 9 -20.95 25.33 -14.61
N SER A 10 -21.43 24.12 -14.34
CA SER A 10 -21.02 23.38 -13.15
C SER A 10 -20.58 22.00 -13.60
N ASN A 11 -19.27 21.83 -13.79
CA ASN A 11 -18.67 20.53 -13.96
C ASN A 11 -18.45 19.91 -12.57
N PRO A 12 -19.30 18.97 -12.10
CA PRO A 12 -19.11 18.30 -10.82
C PRO A 12 -17.97 17.27 -10.83
N LEU A 13 -17.27 17.10 -11.96
CA LEU A 13 -16.28 16.03 -12.16
C LEU A 13 -14.87 16.40 -11.72
N THR A 14 -14.67 17.39 -10.83
CA THR A 14 -13.37 17.49 -10.17
C THR A 14 -13.27 16.28 -9.25
N PRO A 15 -12.44 15.26 -9.56
CA PRO A 15 -12.33 14.11 -8.67
C PRO A 15 -11.89 14.64 -7.31
N ALA A 16 -12.69 14.36 -6.27
CA ALA A 16 -12.36 14.76 -4.91
C ALA A 16 -10.90 14.34 -4.63
N ARG A 17 -10.05 15.29 -4.28
CA ARG A 17 -8.63 15.05 -4.02
C ARG A 17 -8.53 14.10 -2.84
N ARG A 18 -8.36 12.81 -3.11
CA ARG A 18 -8.24 11.79 -2.07
C ARG A 18 -6.94 12.03 -1.30
N PRO A 19 -6.97 11.98 0.04
CA PRO A 19 -5.76 12.11 0.82
C PRO A 19 -4.77 11.01 0.41
N ARG A 20 -3.50 11.38 0.25
CA ARG A 20 -2.44 10.40 0.00
C ARG A 20 -2.33 9.51 1.24
N ARG A 21 -2.22 8.19 1.04
CA ARG A 21 -1.99 7.27 2.15
C ARG A 21 -0.66 7.58 2.84
N THR A 22 -0.65 7.49 4.16
CA THR A 22 0.57 7.54 4.95
C THR A 22 1.34 6.23 4.85
N PHE A 23 2.54 6.18 5.44
CA PHE A 23 3.35 4.98 5.47
C PHE A 23 2.66 3.89 6.28
N GLU A 24 2.20 4.22 7.48
CA GLU A 24 1.48 3.36 8.43
C GLU A 24 0.21 2.79 7.81
N GLN A 25 -0.55 3.62 7.09
CA GLN A 25 -1.74 3.13 6.37
C GLN A 25 -1.35 2.09 5.31
N THR A 26 -0.21 2.25 4.64
CA THR A 26 0.24 1.26 3.66
C THR A 26 0.79 -0.01 4.33
N VAL A 27 1.39 0.10 5.53
CA VAL A 27 1.78 -1.04 6.37
C VAL A 27 0.55 -1.85 6.79
N GLN A 28 -0.55 -1.20 7.20
CA GLN A 28 -1.81 -1.91 7.52
C GLN A 28 -2.36 -2.68 6.30
N LEU A 29 -2.23 -2.12 5.10
CA LEU A 29 -2.61 -2.83 3.87
C LEU A 29 -1.69 -4.01 3.57
N LEU A 30 -0.40 -3.87 3.87
CA LEU A 30 0.55 -4.98 3.76
C LEU A 30 0.17 -6.08 4.76
N GLU A 31 -0.05 -5.75 6.03
CA GLU A 31 -0.48 -6.69 7.06
C GLU A 31 -1.73 -7.46 6.63
N LEU A 32 -2.76 -6.79 6.14
CA LEU A 32 -3.97 -7.43 5.62
C LEU A 32 -3.66 -8.38 4.44
N PHE A 33 -2.78 -7.95 3.53
CA PHE A 33 -2.35 -8.80 2.42
C PHE A 33 -1.66 -10.08 2.92
N LEU A 34 -0.73 -9.94 3.87
CA LEU A 34 0.00 -11.07 4.45
C LEU A 34 -0.95 -12.06 5.13
N HIS A 35 -1.93 -11.57 5.90
CA HIS A 35 -2.95 -12.40 6.53
C HIS A 35 -3.80 -13.18 5.52
N ARG A 36 -4.14 -12.55 4.39
CA ARG A 36 -4.99 -13.16 3.37
C ARG A 36 -4.24 -14.18 2.50
N GLU A 37 -3.04 -13.83 2.08
CA GLU A 37 -2.29 -14.59 1.06
C GLU A 37 -1.24 -15.52 1.68
N GLY A 38 -0.87 -15.31 2.95
CA GLY A 38 0.13 -16.13 3.65
C GLY A 38 1.54 -16.03 3.05
N ARG A 39 1.84 -14.97 2.30
CA ARG A 39 3.15 -14.76 1.67
C ARG A 39 3.44 -13.29 1.47
N ALA A 40 4.71 -12.95 1.29
CA ALA A 40 5.08 -11.61 0.84
C ALA A 40 4.48 -11.29 -0.56
N PRO A 41 4.13 -10.02 -0.84
CA PRO A 41 3.64 -9.62 -2.14
C PRO A 41 4.75 -9.70 -3.21
N ALA A 42 4.41 -10.19 -4.39
CA ALA A 42 5.33 -10.19 -5.53
C ALA A 42 5.62 -8.75 -5.99
N ALA A 43 6.78 -8.49 -6.59
CA ALA A 43 7.24 -7.13 -6.92
C ALA A 43 6.25 -6.26 -7.74
N ARG A 44 5.40 -6.88 -8.57
CA ARG A 44 4.39 -6.18 -9.39
C ARG A 44 2.97 -6.29 -8.85
N GLU A 45 2.80 -6.86 -7.67
CA GLU A 45 1.50 -7.12 -7.08
C GLU A 45 0.79 -5.82 -6.68
N ALA A 46 -0.50 -5.78 -6.99
CA ALA A 46 -1.35 -4.64 -6.74
C ALA A 46 -2.70 -5.09 -6.18
N ILE A 47 -3.22 -4.33 -5.24
CA ILE A 47 -4.53 -4.55 -4.60
C ILE A 47 -5.44 -3.36 -4.83
N ARG A 48 -6.76 -3.58 -4.79
CA ARG A 48 -7.76 -2.51 -4.82
C ARG A 48 -8.23 -2.20 -3.40
N VAL A 49 -8.17 -0.93 -3.02
CA VAL A 49 -8.57 -0.42 -1.70
C VAL A 49 -9.29 0.90 -1.91
N ASP A 50 -10.53 1.00 -1.44
CA ASP A 50 -11.40 2.19 -1.58
C ASP A 50 -11.60 2.67 -3.03
N GLY A 51 -11.51 1.75 -4.00
CA GLY A 51 -11.58 2.06 -5.43
C GLY A 51 -10.26 2.57 -6.03
N ASP A 52 -9.19 2.68 -5.24
CA ASP A 52 -7.84 2.99 -5.69
C ASP A 52 -6.99 1.73 -5.84
N THR A 53 -6.03 1.76 -6.77
CA THR A 53 -5.05 0.68 -6.93
C THR A 53 -3.79 0.99 -6.12
N VAL A 54 -3.43 0.09 -5.22
CA VAL A 54 -2.20 0.16 -4.42
C VAL A 54 -1.21 -0.86 -4.96
N LYS A 55 -0.07 -0.39 -5.47
CA LYS A 55 1.02 -1.26 -5.95
C LYS A 55 1.84 -1.76 -4.75
N ILE A 56 1.26 -2.66 -3.96
CA ILE A 56 1.79 -3.09 -2.66
C ILE A 56 3.17 -3.73 -2.78
N GLY A 57 3.41 -4.54 -3.82
CA GLY A 57 4.71 -5.18 -4.04
C GLY A 57 5.80 -4.17 -4.39
N ALA A 58 5.50 -3.22 -5.28
CA ALA A 58 6.44 -2.17 -5.65
C ALA A 58 6.74 -1.22 -4.47
N TRP A 59 5.75 -0.97 -3.61
CA TRP A 59 5.93 -0.22 -2.38
C TRP A 59 6.88 -0.94 -1.41
N LEU A 60 6.67 -2.25 -1.17
CA LEU A 60 7.53 -3.05 -0.28
C LEU A 60 8.96 -3.09 -0.80
N ALA A 61 9.17 -3.37 -2.09
CA ALA A 61 10.50 -3.36 -2.70
C ALA A 61 11.22 -2.01 -2.53
N LYS A 62 10.48 -0.90 -2.63
CA LYS A 62 11.03 0.44 -2.40
C LYS A 62 11.35 0.67 -0.92
N ALA A 63 10.54 0.15 0.00
CA ALA A 63 10.83 0.19 1.44
C ALA A 63 12.12 -0.60 1.75
N CYS A 64 12.29 -1.81 1.20
CA CYS A 64 13.52 -2.59 1.34
C CYS A 64 14.74 -1.81 0.87
N THR A 65 14.67 -1.21 -0.33
CA THR A 65 15.76 -0.39 -0.88
C THR A 65 16.12 0.79 0.03
N LYS A 66 15.12 1.45 0.63
CA LYS A 66 15.35 2.55 1.57
C LYS A 66 15.96 2.06 2.88
N HIS A 67 15.51 0.93 3.40
CA HIS A 67 16.07 0.31 4.59
C HIS A 67 17.55 -0.07 4.37
N SER A 68 17.87 -0.79 3.29
CA SER A 68 19.25 -1.19 2.96
C SER A 68 20.19 -0.01 2.72
N SER A 69 19.65 1.18 2.42
CA SER A 69 20.44 2.41 2.25
C SER A 69 20.39 3.36 3.45
N GLY A 70 19.78 2.96 4.57
CA GLY A 70 19.68 3.79 5.78
C GLY A 70 18.77 5.02 5.63
N GLN A 71 17.92 5.05 4.60
CA GLN A 71 17.02 6.17 4.27
C GLN A 71 15.58 5.95 4.77
N LEU A 72 15.32 4.85 5.49
CA LEU A 72 14.04 4.58 6.11
C LEU A 72 14.12 4.92 7.62
N PRO A 73 13.28 5.82 8.15
CA PRO A 73 13.23 6.10 9.59
C PRO A 73 13.03 4.83 10.41
N GLU A 74 13.66 4.75 11.58
CA GLU A 74 13.65 3.55 12.44
C GLU A 74 12.22 3.14 12.87
N GLU A 75 11.34 4.12 13.10
CA GLU A 75 9.91 3.88 13.37
C GLU A 75 9.24 3.10 12.23
N HIS A 76 9.53 3.46 10.98
CA HIS A 76 8.99 2.80 9.79
C HIS A 76 9.61 1.42 9.56
N VAL A 77 10.90 1.26 9.87
CA VAL A 77 11.56 -0.06 9.84
C VAL A 77 10.87 -1.00 10.82
N SER A 78 10.63 -0.54 12.05
CA SER A 78 10.01 -1.32 13.11
C SER A 78 8.60 -1.76 12.74
N LEU A 79 7.81 -0.87 12.12
CA LEU A 79 6.47 -1.19 11.63
C LEU A 79 6.45 -2.31 10.58
N VAL A 80 7.41 -2.33 9.65
CA VAL A 80 7.46 -3.38 8.62
C VAL A 80 8.05 -4.67 9.20
N ALA A 81 9.14 -4.57 9.98
CA ALA A 81 9.80 -5.72 10.58
C ALA A 81 8.87 -6.53 11.48
N ALA A 82 7.94 -5.88 12.19
CA ALA A 82 6.95 -6.56 13.02
C ALA A 82 6.00 -7.49 12.23
N LEU A 83 5.94 -7.38 10.91
CA LEU A 83 5.07 -8.20 10.06
C LEU A 83 5.72 -9.50 9.55
N PHE A 84 7.03 -9.68 9.77
CA PHE A 84 7.80 -10.81 9.25
C PHE A 84 8.56 -11.50 10.37
N ASP A 85 8.74 -12.82 10.24
CA ASP A 85 9.63 -13.57 11.11
C ASP A 85 11.06 -13.50 10.52
N GLY A 86 11.86 -12.58 11.05
CA GLY A 86 13.25 -12.35 10.61
C GLY A 86 13.44 -11.14 9.69
N ASP A 87 14.39 -11.22 8.76
CA ASP A 87 14.74 -10.12 7.86
C ASP A 87 13.72 -10.00 6.72
N TRP A 88 12.86 -9.00 6.81
CA TRP A 88 11.84 -8.68 5.81
C TRP A 88 12.40 -8.21 4.46
N THR A 89 13.72 -8.02 4.34
CA THR A 89 14.39 -7.68 3.07
C THR A 89 14.89 -8.92 2.31
N ALA A 90 14.83 -10.10 2.91
CA ALA A 90 15.16 -11.36 2.27
C ALA A 90 14.13 -11.74 1.18
N GLU A 91 14.57 -12.50 0.18
CA GLU A 91 13.70 -12.93 -0.93
C GLU A 91 12.64 -13.95 -0.48
N ASP A 92 12.94 -14.71 0.57
CA ASP A 92 12.12 -15.73 1.21
C ASP A 92 11.51 -15.27 2.54
N ALA A 93 11.41 -13.95 2.76
CA ALA A 93 10.85 -13.38 3.98
C ALA A 93 9.49 -14.01 4.35
N VAL A 94 9.44 -14.65 5.52
CA VAL A 94 8.26 -15.36 6.00
C VAL A 94 7.36 -14.40 6.77
N PRO A 95 6.08 -14.26 6.41
CA PRO A 95 5.15 -13.46 7.19
C PRO A 95 4.96 -14.02 8.60
N ALA A 96 5.00 -13.16 9.62
CA ALA A 96 4.86 -13.56 11.02
C ALA A 96 3.48 -14.19 11.34
N VAL A 97 2.46 -13.93 10.51
CA VAL A 97 1.12 -14.55 10.63
C VAL A 97 1.14 -16.08 10.42
N LEU A 98 2.21 -16.63 9.83
CA LEU A 98 2.36 -18.06 9.63
C LEU A 98 3.13 -18.78 10.74
N ALA A 99 3.70 -18.03 11.70
CA ALA A 99 4.52 -18.56 12.79
C ALA A 99 3.68 -19.03 13.99
#